data_AF-A0AB37HEE8-F1
#
_entry.id   AF-A0AB37HEE8-F1
#
_cell.length_a   1.000
_cell.length_b   1.000
_cell.length_c   1.000
_cell.angle_alpha   90.00
_cell.angle_beta   90.00
_cell.angle_gamma   90.00
#
_symmetry.space_group_name_H-M   'P 1'
#
loop_
_entity.id
_entity.type
_entity.pdbx_description
1 polymer ?
#
loop_
_entity_poly.entity_id
_entity_poly.type
_entity_poly.pdbx_seq_one_letter_code
_entity_poly.pdbx_strand_id
1 'polypeptide(L)' 'MTEENTDLRSIRTRKFIIDSFIELLEKKDFNSITISDITKGAMINRATFYRHFLDKYDLLEKVIKEDLLENVLM' A
#
# COMPACT_ATOMS: atom_id res chain seq x y z
N MET A 1 11.03 -2.25 25.56
CA MET A 1 9.70 -1.71 25.16
C MET A 1 9.69 -1.58 23.65
N THR A 2 9.76 -2.69 22.91
CA THR A 2 10.50 -2.62 21.61
C THR A 2 10.12 -3.57 20.47
N GLU A 3 9.05 -4.37 20.53
CA GLU A 3 8.66 -5.19 19.35
C GLU A 3 7.24 -4.91 18.84
N GLU A 4 6.22 -4.85 19.70
CA GLU A 4 4.82 -4.59 19.30
C GLU A 4 4.58 -3.24 18.58
N ASN A 5 5.26 -2.17 19.00
CA ASN A 5 4.98 -0.83 18.48
C ASN A 5 5.45 -0.66 17.02
N THR A 6 6.53 -1.34 16.65
CA THR A 6 7.10 -1.30 15.29
C THR A 6 6.17 -2.01 14.32
N ASP A 7 5.59 -3.14 14.73
CA ASP A 7 4.67 -3.91 13.90
C ASP A 7 3.36 -3.14 13.65
N LEU A 8 2.76 -2.56 14.69
CA LEU A 8 1.57 -1.71 14.55
C LEU A 8 1.78 -0.51 13.62
N ARG A 9 2.96 0.13 13.68
CA ARG A 9 3.31 1.23 12.78
C ARG A 9 3.45 0.74 11.35
N SER A 10 4.07 -0.41 11.15
CA SER A 10 4.24 -1.06 9.85
C SER A 10 2.88 -1.38 9.22
N ILE A 11 1.98 -2.00 9.98
CA ILE A 11 0.62 -2.34 9.55
C ILE A 11 -0.16 -1.10 9.15
N ARG A 12 -0.16 -0.05 9.99
CA ARG A 12 -0.84 1.22 9.68
C ARG A 12 -0.29 1.90 8.43
N THR A 13 1.02 1.93 8.29
CA THR A 13 1.69 2.54 7.12
C THR A 13 1.32 1.78 5.84
N ARG A 14 1.32 0.44 5.91
CA ARG A 14 0.90 -0.42 4.80
C ARG A 14 -0.54 -0.13 4.40
N LYS A 15 -1.46 0.00 5.37
CA LYS A 15 -2.85 0.36 5.12
C LYS A 15 -2.98 1.71 4.41
N PHE A 16 -2.29 2.76 4.87
CA PHE A 16 -2.36 4.07 4.23
C PHE A 16 -1.84 4.06 2.79
N ILE A 17 -0.81 3.26 2.49
CA ILE A 17 -0.33 3.07 1.12
C ILE A 17 -1.42 2.45 0.23
N ILE A 18 -2.09 1.39 0.73
CA ILE A 18 -3.13 0.68 -0.02
C ILE A 18 -4.35 1.58 -0.24
N ASP A 19 -4.83 2.24 0.82
CA ASP A 19 -5.99 3.15 0.74
C ASP A 19 -5.71 4.26 -0.29
N SER A 20 -4.54 4.90 -0.22
CA SER A 20 -4.15 5.92 -1.21
C SER A 20 -4.05 5.37 -2.63
N PHE A 21 -3.62 4.12 -2.82
CA PHE A 21 -3.51 3.50 -4.12
C PHE A 21 -4.88 3.18 -4.73
N ILE A 22 -5.81 2.65 -3.94
CA ILE A 22 -7.19 2.39 -4.35
C ILE A 22 -7.89 3.70 -4.75
N GLU A 23 -7.77 4.75 -3.93
CA GLU A 23 -8.32 6.07 -4.27
C GLU A 23 -7.77 6.65 -5.58
N LEU A 24 -6.53 6.31 -5.94
CA LEU A 24 -5.92 6.75 -7.19
C LEU A 24 -6.44 5.92 -8.37
N LEU A 25 -6.67 4.62 -8.20
CA LEU A 25 -7.26 3.75 -9.22
C LEU A 25 -8.68 4.18 -9.60
N GLU A 26 -9.45 4.73 -8.65
CA GLU A 26 -10.77 5.30 -8.92
C GLU A 26 -10.71 6.57 -9.79
N LYS A 27 -9.57 7.28 -9.79
CA LYS A 27 -9.42 8.61 -10.41
C LYS A 27 -8.61 8.60 -11.70
N LYS A 28 -7.76 7.59 -11.92
CA LYS A 28 -6.88 7.51 -13.08
C LYS A 28 -6.40 6.10 -13.39
N ASP A 29 -6.04 5.88 -14.66
CA ASP A 29 -5.51 4.61 -15.13
C ASP A 29 -4.27 4.18 -14.35
N PHE A 30 -4.17 2.90 -14.03
CA PHE A 30 -3.04 2.31 -13.29
C PHE A 30 -1.67 2.70 -13.86
N ASN A 31 -1.53 2.73 -15.20
CA ASN A 31 -0.28 3.09 -15.86
C ASN A 31 0.17 4.53 -15.56
N SER A 32 -0.78 5.43 -15.31
CA SER A 32 -0.53 6.84 -14.96
C SER A 32 -0.31 7.09 -13.46
N ILE A 33 -0.52 6.08 -12.61
CA ILE A 33 -0.21 6.16 -11.18
C ILE A 33 1.30 6.09 -10.98
N THR A 34 1.86 7.04 -10.24
CA THR A 34 3.26 7.04 -9.84
C THR A 34 3.42 6.77 -8.35
N ILE A 35 4.61 6.31 -7.94
CA ILE A 35 4.96 6.18 -6.51
C ILE A 35 4.83 7.52 -5.78
N SER A 36 5.06 8.64 -6.49
CA SER A 36 4.88 9.98 -5.93
C SER A 36 3.43 10.28 -5.57
N ASP A 37 2.47 9.87 -6.39
CA ASP A 37 1.06 10.09 -6.11
C ASP A 37 0.63 9.30 -4.88
N ILE A 38 1.01 8.02 -4.83
CA ILE A 38 0.69 7.10 -3.73
C ILE A 38 1.29 7.63 -2.42
N THR A 39 2.58 7.97 -2.42
CA THR A 39 3.26 8.47 -1.22
C THR A 39 2.70 9.80 -0.73
N LYS A 40 2.27 10.67 -1.65
CA LYS A 40 1.62 11.95 -1.31
C LYS A 40 0.25 11.73 -0.66
N GLY A 41 -0.60 10.85 -1.22
CA GLY A 41 -1.91 10.55 -0.64
C GLY A 41 -1.81 9.82 0.70
N ALA A 42 -0.84 8.91 0.84
CA ALA A 42 -0.56 8.20 2.09
C ALA A 42 0.19 9.03 3.14
N MET A 43 0.59 10.28 2.83
CA MET A 43 1.37 11.17 3.70
C MET A 43 2.68 10.56 4.23
N ILE A 44 3.43 9.87 3.37
CA ILE A 44 4.72 9.25 3.71
C ILE A 44 5.81 9.66 2.71
N ASN A 45 7.07 9.38 3.07
CA ASN A 45 8.17 9.50 2.13
C ASN A 45 8.34 8.23 1.26
N ARG A 46 8.99 8.38 0.11
CA ARG A 46 9.27 7.25 -0.82
C ARG A 46 10.07 6.13 -0.18
N ALA A 47 11.05 6.45 0.67
CA ALA A 47 11.85 5.43 1.37
C ALA A 47 10.97 4.54 2.26
N THR A 48 9.88 5.07 2.81
CA THR A 48 8.91 4.32 3.60
C THR A 48 8.08 3.41 2.70
N PHE A 49 7.63 3.89 1.54
CA PHE A 49 6.98 3.02 0.54
C PHE A 49 7.86 1.81 0.20
N TYR A 50 9.14 2.03 -0.09
CA TYR A 50 10.08 0.98 -0.47
C TYR A 50 10.43 -0.01 0.65
N ARG A 51 10.06 0.27 1.91
CA ARG A 51 10.14 -0.72 3.00
C ARG A 51 8.98 -1.72 2.98
N HIS A 52 7.88 -1.42 2.28
CA HIS A 52 6.70 -2.27 2.19
C HIS A 52 6.51 -2.90 0.80
N PHE A 53 6.84 -2.14 -0.25
CA PHE A 53 6.57 -2.51 -1.64
C PHE A 53 7.75 -2.18 -2.56
N LEU A 54 8.02 -3.05 -3.53
CA LEU A 54 9.12 -2.85 -4.49
C LEU A 54 8.78 -1.76 -5.51
N ASP A 55 7.54 -1.77 -6.01
CA ASP A 55 6.99 -0.80 -6.93
C ASP A 55 5.45 -0.87 -6.91
N LYS A 56 4.78 -0.21 -7.87
CA LYS A 56 3.31 -0.23 -7.96
C LYS A 56 2.74 -1.56 -8.47
N TYR A 57 3.54 -2.40 -9.12
CA TYR A 57 3.12 -3.72 -9.59
C TYR A 57 3.14 -4.71 -8.43
N ASP A 58 4.20 -4.70 -7.60
CA ASP A 58 4.26 -5.48 -6.36
C ASP A 58 3.13 -5.08 -5.38
N LEU A 59 2.82 -3.78 -5.29
CA LEU A 59 1.66 -3.32 -4.54
C LEU A 59 0.35 -3.91 -5.07
N LEU A 60 0.12 -3.85 -6.38
CA LEU A 60 -1.09 -4.39 -7.01
C LEU A 60 -1.22 -5.89 -6.76
N GLU A 61 -0.15 -6.66 -6.98
CA GLU A 61 -0.14 -8.11 -6.76
C GLU A 61 -0.49 -8.45 -5.31
N LYS A 62 0.12 -7.77 -4.34
CA LYS A 62 -0.15 -8.00 -2.92
C LYS A 62 -1.59 -7.65 -2.54
N VAL A 63 -2.13 -6.54 -3.05
CA VAL A 63 -3.53 -6.15 -2.80
C VAL A 63 -4.49 -7.19 -3.36
N ILE A 64 -4.30 -7.63 -4.61
CA ILE A 64 -5.14 -8.67 -5.23
C ILE A 64 -5.04 -9.98 -4.45
N LYS A 65 -3.83 -10.38 -4.05
CA LYS A 65 -3.62 -11.62 -3.30
C LYS A 65 -4.32 -11.59 -1.95
N GLU A 66 -4.26 -10.46 -1.24
CA GLU A 66 -4.92 -10.30 0.06
C GLU A 66 -6.44 -10.29 -0.07
N ASP A 67 -6.99 -9.52 -1.00
CA ASP A 67 -8.43 -9.49 -1.26
C ASP A 67 -8.96 -10.87 -1.70
N LEU A 68 -8.23 -11.56 -2.59
CA LEU A 68 -8.61 -12.91 -3.02
C LEU A 68 -8.57 -13.91 -1.86
N LEU A 69 -7.57 -13.82 -0.98
CA LEU A 69 -7.50 -14.68 0.19
C LEU A 69 -8.67 -14.40 1.15
N GLU A 70 -8.99 -13.13 1.40
CA GLU A 70 -10.15 -12.75 2.23
C GLU A 70 -11.47 -13.27 1.63
N ASN A 71 -11.66 -13.13 0.32
CA ASN A 71 -12.90 -13.53 -0.38
C ASN A 71 -13.05 -15.05 -0.60
N VAL A 72 -11.97 -15.84 -0.54
CA VAL A 72 -12.03 -17.31 -0.67
C VAL A 72 -12.13 -18.01 0.70
N LEU A 73 -11.60 -17.38 1.77
CA LEU A 73 -11.59 -17.93 3.12
C LEU A 73 -12.80 -17.50 3.98
N MET A 74 -13.61 -16.55 3.50
CA MET A 74 -14.92 -16.18 4.07
C MET A 74 -16.07 -16.77 3.26
#